data_AF-A0A438HQ67-F1
#
_entry.id   AF-A0A438HQ67-F1
#
_cell.length_a   1.000
_cell.length_b   1.000
_cell.length_c   1.000
_cell.angle_alpha   90.00
_cell.angle_beta   90.00
_cell.angle_gamma   90.00
#
_symmetry.space_group_name_H-M   'P 1'
#
loop_
_entity.id
_entity.type
_entity.pdbx_description
1 polymer ?
#
loop_
_entity_poly.entity_id
_entity_poly.type
_entity_poly.pdbx_seq_one_letter_code
_entity_poly.pdbx_strand_id
1 'polypeptide(L)'
;MMSPLIYFDIVEWHQSERVLRQFGLQQGIPPSCSIELDLHFVDRRGRHKYDWGAFHAQYITLWGSRAECIATAPPMVGVMQFHDPYMEWYRRITRRLITPPLHRDQMRCIRRHSSDCY
;
A
#
# COMPACT_ATOMS: atom_id res chain seq x y z
N MET A 1 3.84 10.94 5.00
CA MET A 1 2.92 11.28 6.12
C MET A 1 1.63 10.49 5.97
N MET A 2 0.99 10.10 7.07
CA MET A 2 -0.21 9.25 7.10
C MET A 2 -1.46 10.10 7.35
N SER A 3 -2.57 9.79 6.67
CA SER A 3 -3.88 10.36 7.02
C SER A 3 -4.90 9.24 7.25
N PRO A 4 -5.73 9.29 8.30
CA PRO A 4 -6.71 8.23 8.56
C PRO A 4 -7.94 8.40 7.68
N LEU A 5 -8.36 7.36 6.96
CA LEU A 5 -9.69 7.27 6.38
C LEU A 5 -10.66 6.77 7.45
N ILE A 6 -11.80 7.44 7.57
CA ILE A 6 -12.80 7.14 8.61
C ILE A 6 -14.11 6.80 7.92
N TYR A 7 -14.63 5.61 8.20
CA TYR A 7 -15.95 5.17 7.75
C TYR A 7 -16.71 4.56 8.93
N PHE A 8 -17.52 5.40 9.59
CA PHE A 8 -18.25 5.05 10.81
C PHE A 8 -17.34 4.51 11.92
N ASP A 9 -17.36 3.20 12.14
CA ASP A 9 -16.59 2.49 13.14
C ASP A 9 -15.19 2.07 12.66
N ILE A 10 -14.96 2.09 11.35
CA ILE A 10 -13.71 1.67 10.73
C ILE A 10 -12.80 2.87 10.55
N VAL A 11 -11.55 2.70 10.94
CA VAL A 11 -10.46 3.61 10.60
C VAL A 11 -9.40 2.83 9.84
N GLU A 12 -8.82 3.42 8.81
CA GLU A 12 -7.69 2.85 8.06
C GLU A 12 -6.64 3.92 7.76
N TRP A 13 -5.35 3.59 7.93
CA TRP A 13 -4.28 4.52 7.58
C TRP A 13 -4.05 4.57 6.08
N HIS A 14 -4.23 5.76 5.49
CA HIS A 14 -3.93 6.01 4.09
C HIS A 14 -2.52 6.57 3.91
N GLN A 15 -1.73 5.84 3.13
CA GLN A 15 -0.39 6.22 2.70
C GLN A 15 -0.42 6.74 1.26
N SER A 16 -0.73 8.03 1.08
CA SER A 16 -0.85 8.65 -0.25
C SER A 16 0.41 8.50 -1.11
N GLU A 17 1.59 8.50 -0.47
CA GLU A 17 2.89 8.31 -1.12
C GLU A 17 3.10 6.92 -1.73
N ARG A 18 2.25 5.93 -1.43
CA ARG A 18 2.34 4.56 -1.99
C ARG A 18 1.51 4.36 -3.25
N VAL A 19 0.67 5.34 -3.61
CA VAL A 19 -0.29 5.25 -4.73
C VAL A 19 -0.14 6.40 -5.74
N LEU A 20 1.02 7.07 -5.76
CA LEU A 20 1.30 8.23 -6.61
C LEU A 20 1.02 7.95 -8.10
N ARG A 21 1.30 6.73 -8.58
CA ARG A 21 1.04 6.35 -9.98
C ARG A 21 -0.42 6.41 -10.39
N GLN A 22 -1.36 6.17 -9.47
CA GLN A 22 -2.80 6.28 -9.79
C GLN A 22 -3.20 7.71 -10.13
N PHE A 23 -2.43 8.69 -9.66
CA PHE A 23 -2.63 10.12 -9.88
C PHE A 23 -1.69 10.68 -10.96
N GLY A 24 -1.01 9.83 -11.73
CA GLY A 24 -0.08 10.27 -12.78
C GLY A 24 1.22 10.87 -12.25
N LEU A 25 1.56 10.65 -10.98
CA LEU A 25 2.79 11.12 -10.35
C LEU A 25 3.86 10.03 -10.34
N GLN A 26 5.13 10.45 -10.37
CA GLN A 26 6.28 9.57 -10.27
C GLN A 26 6.29 8.88 -8.90
N GLN A 27 6.50 7.57 -8.90
CA GLN A 27 6.49 6.74 -7.70
C GLN A 27 7.90 6.24 -7.41
N GLY A 28 8.44 6.64 -6.26
CA GLY A 28 9.64 6.03 -5.69
C GLY A 28 9.33 4.73 -4.95
N ILE A 29 10.37 4.06 -4.47
CA ILE A 29 10.22 2.89 -3.60
C ILE A 29 9.42 3.31 -2.36
N PRO A 30 8.21 2.75 -2.14
CA PRO A 30 7.38 3.20 -1.04
C PRO A 30 7.97 2.76 0.31
N PRO A 31 7.73 3.54 1.38
CA PRO A 31 8.11 3.12 2.72
C PRO A 31 7.40 1.84 3.13
N SER A 32 7.96 1.17 4.15
CA SER A 32 7.33 0.02 4.79
C SER A 32 5.99 0.43 5.38
N CYS A 33 4.93 -0.30 5.05
CA CYS A 33 3.61 -0.10 5.64
C CYS A 33 3.51 -0.95 6.91
N SER A 34 3.41 -0.31 8.07
CA SER A 34 2.92 -0.95 9.29
C SER A 34 1.40 -0.98 9.22
N ILE A 35 0.81 -2.15 9.01
CA ILE A 35 -0.63 -2.34 9.20
C ILE A 35 -0.84 -2.37 10.72
N GLU A 36 -1.42 -1.32 11.27
CA GLU A 36 -1.82 -1.30 12.67
C GLU A 36 -3.04 -2.21 12.81
N LEU A 37 -2.78 -3.50 13.06
CA LEU A 37 -3.80 -4.54 13.18
C LEU A 37 -4.84 -4.20 14.26
N ASP A 38 -4.46 -3.37 15.23
CA ASP A 38 -5.30 -2.95 16.35
C ASP A 38 -6.55 -2.17 15.92
N LEU A 39 -6.48 -1.37 14.85
CA LEU A 39 -7.65 -0.69 14.28
C LEU A 39 -8.67 -1.70 13.70
N HIS A 40 -8.21 -2.84 13.21
CA HIS A 40 -9.06 -3.85 12.57
C HIS A 40 -9.76 -4.79 13.56
N PHE A 41 -9.39 -4.75 14.84
CA PHE A 41 -10.11 -5.49 15.89
C PHE A 41 -11.37 -4.76 16.38
N VAL A 42 -11.58 -3.53 15.96
CA VAL A 42 -12.80 -2.76 16.25
C VAL A 42 -13.91 -3.23 15.31
N ASP A 43 -15.00 -3.75 15.87
CA ASP A 43 -16.18 -4.22 15.14
C ASP A 43 -17.49 -3.65 15.70
N ARG A 44 -18.60 -3.78 14.98
CA ARG A 44 -19.89 -3.20 15.41
C ARG A 44 -20.68 -4.07 16.38
N ARG A 45 -20.22 -5.27 16.69
CA ARG A 45 -21.04 -6.28 17.39
C ARG A 45 -21.39 -5.79 18.80
N GLY A 46 -22.68 -5.67 19.08
CA GLY A 46 -23.19 -5.20 20.38
C GLY A 46 -23.02 -3.70 20.65
N ARG A 47 -22.48 -2.92 19.70
CA ARG A 47 -22.10 -1.50 19.87
C ARG A 47 -23.03 -0.53 19.12
N HIS A 48 -24.35 -0.79 19.16
CA HIS A 48 -25.33 0.03 18.41
C HIS A 48 -25.52 1.46 18.95
N LYS A 49 -25.22 1.71 20.23
CA LYS A 49 -25.32 3.04 20.87
C LYS A 49 -23.95 3.62 21.23
N TYR A 50 -22.88 3.10 20.62
CA TYR A 50 -21.53 3.52 20.93
C TYR A 50 -21.22 4.87 20.28
N ASP A 51 -20.63 5.78 21.03
CA ASP A 51 -20.23 7.09 20.52
C ASP A 51 -18.92 6.95 19.73
N TRP A 52 -19.05 6.64 18.44
CA TRP A 52 -17.93 6.54 17.52
C TRP A 52 -17.22 7.89 17.30
N GLY A 53 -17.93 9.01 17.47
CA GLY A 53 -17.33 10.34 17.36
C GLY A 53 -16.33 10.60 18.49
N ALA A 54 -16.72 10.26 19.72
CA ALA A 54 -15.83 10.34 20.88
C ALA A 54 -14.69 9.30 20.80
N PHE A 55 -15.00 8.06 20.42
CA PHE A 55 -13.98 6.99 20.32
C PHE A 55 -12.91 7.30 19.27
N HIS A 56 -13.31 7.84 18.12
CA HIS A 56 -12.40 8.19 17.03
C HIS A 56 -11.93 9.65 17.04
N ALA A 57 -12.12 10.39 18.14
CA ALA A 57 -11.82 11.82 18.22
C ALA A 57 -10.38 12.17 17.78
N GLN A 58 -9.40 11.32 18.13
CA GLN A 58 -8.02 11.50 17.70
C GLN A 58 -7.87 11.39 16.17
N TYR A 59 -8.53 10.42 15.54
CA TYR A 59 -8.48 10.21 14.09
C TYR A 59 -9.24 11.31 13.35
N ILE A 60 -10.38 11.77 13.89
CA ILE A 60 -11.13 12.90 13.35
C ILE A 60 -10.26 14.15 13.34
N THR A 61 -9.51 14.39 14.42
CA THR A 61 -8.56 15.51 14.50
C THR A 61 -7.48 15.39 13.43
N LEU A 62 -6.88 14.21 13.27
CA LEU A 62 -5.86 13.95 12.23
C LEU A 62 -6.42 14.04 10.80
N TRP A 63 -7.67 13.65 10.58
CA TRP A 63 -8.36 13.85 9.31
C TRP A 63 -8.64 15.33 9.02
N GLY A 64 -8.84 16.13 10.07
CA GLY A 64 -8.95 17.58 9.99
C GLY A 64 -7.72 18.23 9.34
N SER A 65 -6.52 17.76 9.69
CA SER A 65 -5.24 18.23 9.13
C SER A 65 -4.80 17.50 7.84
N ARG A 66 -5.67 16.69 7.22
CA ARG A 66 -5.32 15.88 6.03
C ARG A 66 -4.73 16.68 4.86
N ALA A 67 -5.05 17.97 4.73
CA ALA A 67 -4.51 18.84 3.68
C ALA A 67 -2.98 18.99 3.77
N GLU A 68 -2.41 18.83 4.97
CA GLU A 68 -0.96 18.84 5.22
C GLU A 68 -0.30 17.51 4.81
N CYS A 69 -1.08 16.44 4.63
CA CYS A 69 -0.61 15.10 4.28
C CYS A 69 -0.72 14.77 2.79
N ILE A 70 -0.93 15.77 1.92
CA ILE A 70 -1.00 15.58 0.47
C ILE A 70 0.39 15.19 -0.04
N ALA A 71 0.51 13.98 -0.58
CA ALA A 71 1.76 13.54 -1.18
C ALA A 71 2.01 14.30 -2.49
N THR A 72 3.22 14.81 -2.65
CA THR A 72 3.65 15.57 -3.83
C THR A 72 4.84 14.86 -4.46
N ALA A 73 4.82 14.75 -5.78
CA ALA A 73 5.92 14.22 -6.58
C ALA A 73 5.88 14.82 -7.98
N PRO A 74 6.97 14.76 -8.76
CA PRO A 74 6.95 15.16 -10.16
C PRO A 74 5.92 14.34 -10.96
N PRO A 75 5.32 14.91 -12.03
CA PRO A 75 4.51 14.13 -12.96
C PRO A 75 5.31 12.98 -13.57
N MET A 76 4.65 11.85 -13.79
CA MET A 76 5.25 10.74 -14.52
C MET A 76 5.35 11.10 -16.01
N VAL A 77 6.57 11.08 -16.55
CA VAL A 77 6.84 11.37 -17.96
C VAL A 77 7.27 10.09 -18.68
N GLY A 78 6.53 9.70 -19.71
CA GLY A 78 6.86 8.55 -20.56
C GLY A 78 6.75 7.19 -19.84
N VAL A 79 7.41 6.18 -20.43
CA VAL A 79 7.46 4.82 -19.87
C VAL A 79 8.63 4.70 -18.90
N MET A 80 8.40 4.08 -17.75
CA MET A 80 9.44 3.89 -16.74
C MET A 80 10.48 2.87 -17.21
N GLN A 81 11.76 3.20 -17.01
CA GLN A 81 12.88 2.40 -17.47
C GLN A 81 12.90 1.01 -16.83
N PHE A 82 13.47 0.02 -17.52
CA PHE A 82 13.53 -1.33 -16.99
C PHE A 82 14.29 -1.40 -15.65
N HIS A 83 15.39 -0.66 -15.56
CA HIS A 83 16.25 -0.55 -14.38
C HIS A 83 15.89 0.61 -13.45
N ASP A 84 14.69 1.18 -13.59
CA ASP A 84 14.22 2.15 -12.62
C ASP A 84 14.14 1.50 -11.22
N PRO A 85 14.66 2.15 -10.16
CA PRO A 85 14.71 1.57 -8.81
C PRO A 85 13.35 1.09 -8.30
N TYR A 86 12.29 1.83 -8.62
CA TYR A 86 10.94 1.43 -8.25
C TYR A 86 10.47 0.22 -9.08
N MET A 87 10.79 0.15 -10.38
CA MET A 87 10.44 -1.01 -11.20
C MET A 87 11.17 -2.29 -10.76
N GLU A 88 12.43 -2.19 -10.37
CA GLU A 88 13.18 -3.32 -9.81
C GLU A 88 12.57 -3.78 -8.48
N TRP A 89 12.26 -2.85 -7.59
CA TRP A 89 11.54 -3.14 -6.34
C TRP A 89 10.19 -3.81 -6.60
N TYR A 90 9.38 -3.24 -7.50
CA TYR A 90 8.03 -3.73 -7.82
C TYR A 90 8.06 -5.16 -8.36
N ARG A 91 9.00 -5.47 -9.26
CA ARG A 91 9.19 -6.82 -9.80
C ARG A 91 9.63 -7.81 -8.72
N ARG A 92 10.46 -7.38 -7.77
CA ARG A 92 10.95 -8.22 -6.68
C ARG A 92 9.85 -8.61 -5.70
N ILE A 93 8.93 -7.69 -5.40
CA ILE A 93 7.87 -7.93 -4.40
C ILE A 93 6.60 -8.54 -4.98
N THR A 94 6.32 -8.30 -6.27
CA THR A 94 5.06 -8.74 -6.89
C THR A 94 5.18 -10.20 -7.32
N ARG A 95 4.26 -11.05 -6.85
CA ARG A 95 4.11 -12.39 -7.42
C ARG A 95 3.40 -12.28 -8.77
N ARG A 96 4.15 -12.53 -9.84
CA ARG A 96 3.64 -12.46 -11.22
C ARG A 96 2.81 -13.66 -11.63
N LEU A 97 2.92 -14.78 -10.89
CA LEU A 97 2.21 -16.02 -11.17
C LEU A 97 1.58 -16.52 -9.87
N ILE A 98 0.28 -16.80 -9.92
CA ILE A 98 -0.44 -17.52 -8.87
C ILE A 98 -0.57 -18.97 -9.37
N THR A 99 0.44 -19.79 -9.09
CA THR A 99 0.40 -21.21 -9.44
C THR A 99 -0.29 -22.01 -8.33
N PRO A 100 -1.13 -23.01 -8.65
CA PRO A 100 -1.68 -23.92 -7.65
C PRO A 100 -0.56 -24.62 -6.86
N PRO A 101 -0.77 -24.94 -5.57
CA PRO A 101 0.28 -25.48 -4.68
C PRO A 101 0.86 -26.85 -5.07
N LEU A 102 0.33 -27.52 -6.11
CA LEU A 102 0.73 -28.87 -6.54
C LEU A 102 2.00 -28.94 -7.40
N HIS A 103 2.73 -27.83 -7.58
CA HIS A 103 3.91 -27.80 -8.46
C HIS A 103 5.09 -27.02 -7.87
N ARG A 104 5.33 -27.16 -6.56
CA ARG A 104 6.41 -26.41 -5.88
C ARG A 104 7.81 -27.02 -6.02
N ASP A 105 7.91 -28.27 -6.48
CA ASP A 105 9.20 -28.97 -6.52
C ASP A 105 9.99 -28.81 -7.83
N GLN A 106 9.39 -28.27 -8.90
CA GLN A 106 10.09 -28.16 -10.20
C GLN A 106 10.63 -26.76 -10.53
N MET A 107 10.15 -25.69 -9.88
CA MET A 107 10.54 -24.31 -10.24
C MET A 107 11.79 -23.78 -9.52
N ARG A 108 12.49 -24.59 -8.71
CA ARG A 108 13.78 -24.18 -8.13
C ARG A 108 14.93 -24.21 -9.16
N CYS A 109 14.76 -24.89 -10.30
CA CYS A 109 15.80 -24.99 -11.34
C CYS A 109 15.83 -23.84 -12.36
N ILE A 110 14.76 -23.06 -12.53
CA ILE A 110 14.71 -22.05 -13.62
C ILE A 110 15.40 -20.72 -13.23
N ARG A 111 15.74 -20.51 -11.95
CA ARG A 111 16.44 -19.29 -11.49
C ARG A 111 17.95 -19.24 -11.81
N ARG A 112 18.53 -20.27 -12.45
CA ARG A 112 19.96 -20.31 -12.78
C ARG A 112 20.29 -20.20 -14.28
N HIS A 113 19.32 -20.20 -15.18
CA HIS A 113 19.57 -20.27 -16.64
C HIS A 113 18.84 -19.19 -17.45
N SER A 114 18.80 -17.95 -16.97
CA SER A 114 18.29 -16.82 -17.77
C SER A 114 19.20 -15.59 -17.64
N SER A 115 20.50 -15.84 -17.65
CA SER A 115 21.52 -14.88 -18.05
C SER A 115 22.16 -15.47 -19.29
N ASP A 116 21.44 -15.34 -20.42
CA ASP A 116 21.89 -15.47 -21.81
C ASP A 116 20.64 -15.57 -22.68
N CYS A 117 20.18 -14.43 -23.22
CA CYS A 117 19.42 -14.30 -24.47
C CYS A 117 19.14 -12.80 -24.72
N TYR A 118 19.99 -12.22 -25.58
CA TYR A 118 19.92 -10.96 -26.33
C TYR A 118 19.51 -9.66 -25.63
#